data_AF-K1SX00-F1
#
_entry.id   AF-K1SX00-F1
#
_cell.length_a   1.000
_cell.length_b   1.000
_cell.length_c   1.000
_cell.angle_alpha   90.00
_cell.angle_beta   90.00
_cell.angle_gamma   90.00
#
_symmetry.space_group_name_H-M   'P 1'
#
loop_
_entity.id
_entity.type
_entity.pdbx_description
1 polymer ?
#
loop_
_entity_poly.entity_id
_entity_poly.type
_entity_poly.pdbx_seq_one_letter_code
_entity_poly.pdbx_strand_id
1 'polypeptide(L)'
;MTVSLSELERDLSTRSVLRVLNGESMRDVIYKMITDITENCVDICINDDADISDWDFNELNTLLIPTIPLQPLTPERVKKPKKNSLKQQLKEEAVKLYEAKEAEFPEPEAIRELERVVLLKVIDRKWMDHIDDMEQLRQGVGLQAYGQRDPLVEYKMSGYEMFDEMTQNIREETVRLLFHIKIEQKVEREQQAQITVPTRMIPYRRDR
;
A
#
# COMPACT_ATOMS: atom_id res chain seq x y z
N MET A 1 -8.21 16.16 -32.91
CA MET A 1 -8.37 15.94 -31.45
C MET A 1 -7.97 14.51 -31.15
N THR A 2 -6.67 14.26 -31.00
CA THR A 2 -6.14 12.95 -30.56
C THR A 2 -5.37 13.24 -29.29
N VAL A 3 -6.08 13.34 -28.17
CA VAL A 3 -5.41 13.12 -26.88
C VAL A 3 -4.98 11.66 -26.94
N SER A 4 -3.69 11.43 -27.11
CA SER A 4 -3.16 10.08 -27.12
C SER A 4 -3.37 9.48 -25.72
N LEU A 5 -3.66 8.18 -25.63
CA LEU A 5 -3.93 7.51 -24.35
C LEU A 5 -2.82 7.79 -23.31
N SER A 6 -1.57 7.90 -23.78
CA SER A 6 -0.42 8.28 -22.94
C SER A 6 -0.48 9.70 -22.37
N GLU A 7 -1.08 10.66 -23.07
CA GLU A 7 -1.29 12.02 -22.54
C GLU A 7 -2.40 12.04 -21.49
N LEU A 8 -3.45 11.24 -21.68
CA LEU A 8 -4.54 11.10 -20.70
C LEU A 8 -4.05 10.41 -19.43
N GLU A 9 -3.30 9.32 -19.56
CA GLU A 9 -2.71 8.60 -18.43
C GLU A 9 -1.69 9.49 -17.69
N ARG A 10 -0.87 10.26 -18.42
CA ARG A 10 0.04 11.24 -17.82
C ARG A 10 -0.69 12.32 -17.05
N ASP A 11 -1.79 12.85 -17.59
CA ASP A 11 -2.62 13.85 -16.91
C ASP A 11 -3.26 13.23 -15.66
N LEU A 12 -3.75 11.99 -15.71
CA LEU A 12 -4.30 11.27 -14.56
C LEU A 12 -3.26 10.99 -13.47
N SER A 13 -2.07 10.53 -13.83
CA SER A 13 -0.95 10.34 -12.91
C SER A 13 -0.53 11.67 -12.27
N THR A 14 -0.36 12.72 -13.09
CA THR A 14 -0.02 14.07 -12.62
C THR A 14 -1.09 14.63 -11.70
N ARG A 15 -2.38 14.43 -12.01
CA ARG A 15 -3.51 14.83 -11.14
C ARG A 15 -3.51 14.05 -9.83
N SER A 16 -3.22 12.76 -9.87
CA SER A 16 -3.17 11.91 -8.67
C SER A 16 -2.02 12.34 -7.75
N VAL A 17 -0.84 12.59 -8.32
CA VAL A 17 0.31 13.17 -7.61
C VAL A 17 -0.02 14.57 -7.09
N LEU A 18 -0.61 15.45 -7.91
CA LEU A 18 -1.04 16.78 -7.48
C LEU A 18 -2.07 16.73 -6.37
N ARG A 19 -2.98 15.75 -6.37
CA ARG A 19 -4.00 15.57 -5.32
C ARG A 19 -3.36 15.17 -3.99
N VAL A 20 -2.37 14.28 -4.04
CA VAL A 20 -1.51 13.92 -2.90
C VAL A 20 -0.72 15.13 -2.37
N LEU A 21 -0.37 16.06 -3.26
CA LEU A 21 0.36 17.30 -2.92
C LEU A 21 -0.56 18.46 -2.50
N ASN A 22 -1.83 18.46 -2.89
CA ASN A 22 -2.77 19.56 -2.68
C ASN A 22 -3.88 19.19 -1.70
N GLY A 23 -3.67 19.50 -0.42
CA GLY A 23 -4.73 19.79 0.56
C GLY A 23 -5.65 18.65 1.03
N GLU A 24 -5.62 17.47 0.41
CA GLU A 24 -6.29 16.29 0.99
C GLU A 24 -5.47 15.69 2.13
N SER A 25 -6.15 15.29 3.20
CA SER A 25 -5.53 14.57 4.31
C SER A 25 -5.01 13.23 3.81
N MET A 26 -3.70 13.01 3.95
CA MET A 26 -3.06 11.75 3.57
C MET A 26 -3.71 10.55 4.27
N ARG A 27 -4.14 10.75 5.51
CA ARG A 27 -4.89 9.76 6.28
C ARG A 27 -6.12 9.25 5.53
N ASP A 28 -6.89 10.17 4.96
CA ASP A 28 -8.16 9.84 4.31
C ASP A 28 -7.92 9.07 3.01
N VAL A 29 -6.85 9.43 2.28
CA VAL A 29 -6.39 8.71 1.11
C VAL A 29 -6.02 7.27 1.47
N ILE A 30 -5.20 7.07 2.50
CA ILE A 30 -4.79 5.74 2.94
C ILE A 30 -5.97 4.93 3.49
N TYR A 31 -6.88 5.57 4.25
CA TYR A 31 -8.11 4.91 4.70
C TYR A 31 -8.99 4.43 3.55
N LYS A 32 -9.13 5.25 2.51
CA LYS A 32 -9.86 4.83 1.32
C LYS A 32 -9.17 3.64 0.65
N MET A 33 -7.84 3.65 0.52
CA MET A 33 -7.11 2.51 -0.05
C MET A 33 -7.34 1.22 0.75
N ILE A 34 -7.21 1.28 2.08
CA ILE A 34 -7.42 0.12 2.96
C ILE A 34 -8.84 -0.44 2.81
N THR A 35 -9.85 0.43 2.80
CA THR A 35 -11.25 0.01 2.70
C THR A 35 -11.61 -0.52 1.31
N ASP A 36 -11.10 0.11 0.24
CA ASP A 36 -11.26 -0.34 -1.14
C ASP A 36 -10.60 -1.72 -1.35
N ILE A 37 -9.37 -1.93 -0.86
CA ILE A 37 -8.67 -3.23 -0.97
C ILE A 37 -9.47 -4.33 -0.25
N THR A 38 -9.91 -4.04 0.97
CA THR A 38 -10.67 -5.00 1.77
C THR A 38 -11.99 -5.39 1.08
N GLU A 39 -12.67 -4.42 0.49
CA GLU A 39 -13.89 -4.65 -0.27
C GLU A 39 -13.64 -5.50 -1.52
N ASN A 40 -12.63 -5.14 -2.31
CA ASN A 40 -12.28 -5.85 -3.53
C ASN A 40 -11.91 -7.32 -3.26
N CYS A 41 -11.13 -7.61 -2.20
CA CYS A 41 -10.80 -8.99 -1.85
C CYS A 41 -12.05 -9.80 -1.50
N VAL A 42 -13.00 -9.21 -0.77
CA VAL A 42 -14.28 -9.87 -0.47
C VAL A 42 -15.11 -10.06 -1.74
N ASP A 43 -15.10 -9.10 -2.65
CA ASP A 43 -15.83 -9.20 -3.91
C ASP A 43 -15.31 -10.30 -4.83
N ILE A 44 -13.99 -10.52 -4.84
CA ILE A 44 -13.35 -11.57 -5.63
C ILE A 44 -13.66 -12.97 -5.07
N CYS A 45 -13.58 -13.13 -3.74
CA CYS A 45 -13.67 -14.47 -3.12
C CYS A 45 -15.09 -14.90 -2.75
N ILE A 46 -16.04 -13.96 -2.64
CA ILE A 46 -17.37 -14.24 -2.09
C ILE A 46 -18.45 -13.76 -3.06
N ASN A 47 -19.27 -14.71 -3.50
CA ASN A 47 -20.47 -14.44 -4.28
C ASN A 47 -21.66 -14.10 -3.36
N ASP A 48 -22.44 -13.09 -3.75
CA ASP A 48 -23.59 -12.61 -2.98
C ASP A 48 -24.69 -13.68 -2.81
N ASP A 49 -24.80 -14.58 -3.78
CA ASP A 49 -25.83 -15.62 -3.86
C ASP A 49 -25.38 -16.97 -3.24
N ALA A 50 -24.14 -17.07 -2.77
CA ALA A 50 -23.58 -18.30 -2.21
C ALA A 50 -23.82 -18.41 -0.69
N ASP A 51 -24.12 -19.62 -0.23
CA ASP A 51 -24.18 -19.94 1.20
C ASP A 51 -22.80 -19.81 1.84
N ILE A 52 -22.74 -19.56 3.16
CA ILE A 52 -21.46 -19.40 3.89
C ILE A 52 -20.55 -20.61 3.71
N SER A 53 -21.12 -21.81 3.59
CA SER A 53 -20.34 -23.04 3.38
C SER A 53 -19.50 -23.01 2.12
N ASP A 54 -19.92 -22.22 1.13
CA ASP A 54 -19.32 -22.15 -0.19
C ASP A 54 -18.37 -20.95 -0.32
N TRP A 55 -18.22 -20.14 0.75
CA TRP A 55 -17.29 -19.02 0.77
C TRP A 55 -15.84 -19.52 0.86
N ASP A 56 -14.99 -19.05 -0.04
CA ASP A 56 -13.57 -19.39 -0.01
C ASP A 56 -12.79 -18.49 0.97
N PHE A 57 -12.84 -18.87 2.25
CA PHE A 57 -12.07 -18.21 3.30
C PHE A 57 -10.56 -18.36 3.11
N ASN A 58 -10.10 -19.43 2.46
CA ASN A 58 -8.67 -19.67 2.26
C ASN A 58 -8.11 -18.70 1.21
N GLU A 59 -8.81 -18.55 0.09
CA GLU A 59 -8.45 -17.58 -0.94
C GLU A 59 -8.50 -16.16 -0.39
N LEU A 60 -9.57 -15.80 0.33
CA LEU A 60 -9.71 -14.47 0.94
C LEU A 60 -8.54 -14.15 1.89
N ASN A 61 -8.18 -15.10 2.76
CA ASN A 61 -7.03 -14.93 3.66
C ASN A 61 -5.71 -14.82 2.89
N THR A 62 -5.55 -15.59 1.82
CA THR A 62 -4.34 -15.59 0.98
C THR A 62 -4.16 -14.25 0.25
N LEU A 63 -5.24 -13.63 -0.21
CA LEU A 63 -5.19 -12.35 -0.90
C LEU A 63 -5.05 -11.17 0.07
N LEU A 64 -5.79 -11.19 1.18
CA LEU A 64 -5.92 -10.02 2.06
C LEU A 64 -4.77 -9.88 3.07
N ILE A 65 -4.39 -10.98 3.74
CA ILE A 65 -3.43 -10.96 4.87
C ILE A 65 -2.04 -10.43 4.49
N PRO A 66 -1.47 -10.76 3.31
CA PRO A 66 -0.16 -10.24 2.92
C PRO A 66 -0.14 -8.72 2.74
N THR A 67 -1.27 -8.09 2.46
CA THR A 67 -1.39 -6.64 2.27
C THR A 67 -1.82 -5.95 3.56
N ILE A 68 -2.83 -6.48 4.26
CA ILE A 68 -3.32 -5.97 5.54
C ILE A 68 -3.23 -7.13 6.53
N PRO A 69 -2.36 -7.05 7.56
CA PRO A 69 -2.04 -8.18 8.45
C PRO A 69 -3.17 -8.46 9.47
N LEU A 70 -4.35 -8.75 8.96
CA LEU A 70 -5.53 -9.16 9.71
C LEU A 70 -5.35 -10.56 10.30
N GLN A 71 -6.09 -10.82 11.36
CA GLN A 71 -6.24 -12.20 11.83
C GLN A 71 -6.95 -13.02 10.74
N PRO A 72 -6.52 -14.27 10.50
CA PRO A 72 -7.18 -15.14 9.53
C PRO A 72 -8.68 -15.27 9.80
N LEU A 73 -9.49 -15.02 8.78
CA LEU A 73 -10.93 -15.19 8.85
C LEU A 73 -11.27 -16.67 8.81
N THR A 74 -12.10 -17.11 9.75
CA THR A 74 -12.66 -18.45 9.81
C THR A 74 -14.19 -18.35 9.83
N PRO A 75 -14.93 -19.43 9.49
CA PRO A 75 -16.39 -19.41 9.53
C PRO A 75 -16.95 -18.97 10.89
N GLU A 76 -16.28 -19.32 11.99
CA GLU A 76 -16.68 -18.96 13.36
C GLU A 76 -16.57 -17.45 13.67
N ARG A 77 -15.71 -16.73 12.94
CA ARG A 77 -15.52 -15.28 13.11
C ARG A 77 -16.52 -14.46 12.32
N VAL A 78 -17.31 -15.08 11.44
CA VAL A 78 -18.34 -14.40 10.64
C VAL A 78 -19.52 -14.05 11.55
N LYS A 79 -19.67 -12.77 11.87
CA LYS A 79 -20.77 -12.30 12.74
C LYS A 79 -22.15 -12.46 12.09
N LYS A 80 -22.22 -12.23 10.77
CA LYS A 80 -23.46 -12.26 9.99
C LYS A 80 -23.20 -12.91 8.63
N PRO A 81 -24.02 -13.89 8.20
CA PRO A 81 -23.95 -14.58 6.90
C PRO A 81 -24.18 -13.75 5.64
N LYS A 82 -23.73 -12.50 5.58
CA LYS A 82 -23.99 -11.61 4.45
C LYS A 82 -22.69 -10.98 4.00
N LYS A 83 -22.42 -11.02 2.70
CA LYS A 83 -21.24 -10.41 2.09
C LYS A 83 -21.02 -8.96 2.53
N ASN A 84 -22.06 -8.13 2.47
CA ASN A 84 -21.99 -6.73 2.93
C ASN A 84 -21.66 -6.60 4.42
N SER A 85 -22.15 -7.52 5.26
CA SER A 85 -21.79 -7.52 6.68
C SER A 85 -20.34 -7.96 6.90
N LEU A 86 -19.84 -8.91 6.11
CA LEU A 86 -18.45 -9.31 6.15
C LEU A 86 -17.51 -8.19 5.67
N LYS A 87 -17.84 -7.53 4.56
CA LYS A 87 -17.13 -6.33 4.07
C LYS A 87 -17.00 -5.30 5.20
N GLN A 88 -18.11 -4.97 5.85
CA GLN A 88 -18.10 -4.00 6.94
C GLN A 88 -17.24 -4.47 8.13
N GLN A 89 -17.36 -5.73 8.52
CA GLN A 89 -16.55 -6.31 9.60
C GLN A 89 -15.05 -6.20 9.30
N LEU A 90 -14.60 -6.62 8.12
CA LEU A 90 -13.19 -6.60 7.76
C LEU A 90 -12.67 -5.18 7.59
N LYS A 91 -13.46 -4.25 7.02
CA LYS A 91 -13.10 -2.83 6.93
C LYS A 91 -12.85 -2.23 8.32
N GLU A 92 -13.73 -2.49 9.28
CA GLU A 92 -13.57 -2.02 10.66
C GLU A 92 -12.33 -2.60 11.33
N GLU A 93 -12.04 -3.88 11.12
CA GLU A 93 -10.83 -4.52 11.63
C GLU A 93 -9.56 -3.92 10.99
N ALA A 94 -9.56 -3.70 9.68
CA ALA A 94 -8.43 -3.14 8.95
C ALA A 94 -8.15 -1.68 9.34
N VAL A 95 -9.19 -0.86 9.51
CA VAL A 95 -9.06 0.52 10.00
C VAL A 95 -8.48 0.55 11.40
N LYS A 96 -8.95 -0.32 12.31
CA LYS A 96 -8.40 -0.41 13.68
C LYS A 96 -6.93 -0.80 13.69
N LEU A 97 -6.50 -1.70 12.80
CA LEU A 97 -5.09 -2.04 12.67
C LEU A 97 -4.25 -0.84 12.24
N TYR A 98 -4.76 -0.04 11.30
CA TYR A 98 -4.06 1.16 10.88
C TYR A 98 -4.07 2.24 11.95
N GLU A 99 -5.16 2.42 12.71
CA GLU A 99 -5.19 3.32 13.87
C GLU A 99 -4.16 2.90 14.94
N ALA A 100 -4.03 1.60 15.19
CA ALA A 100 -3.00 1.07 16.08
C ALA A 100 -1.59 1.35 15.53
N LYS A 101 -1.41 1.23 14.21
CA LYS A 101 -0.15 1.59 13.53
C LYS A 101 0.17 3.07 13.66
N GLU A 102 -0.82 3.94 13.49
CA GLU A 102 -0.70 5.38 13.68
C GLU A 102 -0.25 5.73 15.10
N ALA A 103 -0.80 5.05 16.11
CA ALA A 103 -0.43 5.23 17.51
C ALA A 103 1.01 4.78 17.85
N GLU A 104 1.71 4.04 16.98
CA GLU A 104 3.12 3.72 17.16
C GLU A 104 4.05 4.94 16.94
N PHE A 105 3.55 5.97 16.24
CA PHE A 105 4.31 7.19 15.95
C PHE A 105 4.08 8.23 17.06
N PRO A 106 5.16 8.78 17.68
CA PRO A 106 5.02 9.79 18.73
C PRO A 106 4.35 11.08 18.25
N GLU A 107 4.63 11.47 17.00
CA GLU A 107 4.10 12.69 16.38
C GLU A 107 3.19 12.30 15.21
N PRO A 108 1.92 12.75 15.18
CA PRO A 108 0.99 12.43 14.10
C PRO A 108 1.51 12.85 12.72
N GLU A 109 2.26 13.94 12.62
CA GLU A 109 2.79 14.40 11.33
C GLU A 109 3.86 13.45 10.76
N ALA A 110 4.57 12.70 11.61
CA ALA A 110 5.60 11.77 11.16
C ALA A 110 5.01 10.64 10.31
N ILE A 111 3.81 10.14 10.65
CA ILE A 111 3.15 9.12 9.83
C ILE A 111 2.61 9.72 8.52
N ARG A 112 2.17 10.98 8.52
CA ARG A 112 1.66 11.65 7.31
C ARG A 112 2.76 11.87 6.28
N GLU A 113 3.94 12.27 6.74
CA GLU A 113 5.12 12.35 5.88
C GLU A 113 5.54 10.96 5.37
N LEU A 114 5.52 9.94 6.24
CA LEU A 114 5.84 8.58 5.83
C LEU A 114 4.90 8.09 4.72
N GLU A 115 3.59 8.27 4.89
CA GLU A 115 2.58 7.91 3.91
C GLU A 115 2.80 8.59 2.57
N ARG A 116 3.09 9.90 2.60
CA ARG A 116 3.39 10.66 1.39
C ARG A 116 4.62 10.11 0.67
N VAL A 117 5.70 9.89 1.40
CA VAL A 117 6.96 9.38 0.83
C VAL A 117 6.76 7.98 0.25
N VAL A 118 6.07 7.09 0.97
CA VAL A 118 5.79 5.72 0.50
C VAL A 118 4.93 5.75 -0.76
N LEU A 119 3.81 6.49 -0.73
CA LEU A 119 2.89 6.56 -1.86
C LEU A 119 3.57 7.13 -3.12
N LEU A 120 4.30 8.25 -2.99
CA LEU A 120 5.00 8.85 -4.12
C LEU A 120 6.04 7.89 -4.71
N LYS A 121 6.82 7.21 -3.86
CA LYS A 121 7.81 6.23 -4.32
C LYS A 121 7.18 5.06 -5.05
N VAL A 122 6.03 4.57 -4.59
CA VAL A 122 5.30 3.48 -5.25
C VAL A 122 4.72 3.95 -6.59
N ILE A 123 4.12 5.15 -6.64
CA ILE A 123 3.62 5.75 -7.88
C ILE A 123 4.74 5.87 -8.90
N ASP A 124 5.87 6.48 -8.53
CA ASP A 124 6.99 6.70 -9.44
C ASP A 124 7.49 5.40 -10.07
N ARG A 125 7.67 4.35 -9.25
CA ARG A 125 8.12 3.04 -9.77
C ARG A 125 7.07 2.41 -10.68
N LYS A 126 5.80 2.30 -10.23
CA LYS A 126 4.73 1.64 -10.98
C LYS A 126 4.41 2.36 -12.29
N TRP A 127 4.53 3.68 -12.31
CA TRP A 127 4.36 4.49 -13.50
C TRP A 127 5.46 4.23 -14.54
N MET A 128 6.71 4.08 -14.11
CA MET A 128 7.81 3.71 -14.99
C MET A 128 7.61 2.31 -15.56
N ASP A 129 7.24 1.33 -14.72
CA ASP A 129 6.91 -0.03 -15.16
C ASP A 129 5.79 0.00 -16.23
N HIS A 130 4.71 0.76 -16.01
CA HIS A 130 3.61 0.91 -16.96
C HIS A 130 4.03 1.55 -18.29
N ILE A 131 4.94 2.53 -18.29
CA ILE A 131 5.46 3.10 -19.54
C ILE A 131 6.19 2.04 -20.36
N ASP A 132 7.01 1.21 -19.70
CA ASP A 132 7.76 0.15 -20.37
C ASP A 132 6.80 -0.92 -20.92
N ASP A 133 5.79 -1.32 -20.14
CA ASP A 133 4.77 -2.27 -20.58
C ASP A 133 3.94 -1.72 -21.76
N MET A 134 3.60 -0.43 -21.75
CA MET A 134 2.88 0.23 -22.86
C MET A 134 3.72 0.31 -24.14
N GLU A 135 5.04 0.51 -24.03
CA GLU A 135 5.95 0.45 -25.16
C GLU A 135 6.03 -0.97 -25.74
N GLN A 136 6.06 -2.00 -24.88
CA GLN A 136 6.00 -3.40 -25.33
C GLN A 136 4.67 -3.73 -26.02
N LEU A 137 3.54 -3.31 -25.45
CA LEU A 137 2.21 -3.48 -26.04
C LEU A 137 2.14 -2.84 -27.44
N ARG A 138 2.67 -1.62 -27.58
CA ARG A 138 2.72 -0.90 -28.86
C ARG A 138 3.48 -1.67 -29.93
N GLN A 139 4.61 -2.29 -29.57
CA GLN A 139 5.41 -3.11 -30.48
C GLN A 139 4.69 -4.42 -30.86
N GLY A 140 3.97 -5.04 -29.92
CA GLY A 140 3.25 -6.30 -30.11
C GLY A 140 1.99 -6.18 -30.98
N VAL A 141 1.22 -5.09 -30.81
CA VAL A 141 -0.03 -4.84 -31.57
C VAL A 141 0.22 -4.72 -33.07
N GLY A 142 1.41 -4.23 -33.48
CA GLY A 142 1.81 -4.18 -34.89
C GLY A 142 1.95 -5.56 -35.56
N LEU A 143 2.20 -6.62 -34.79
CA LEU A 143 2.33 -8.00 -35.28
C LEU A 143 0.99 -8.75 -35.31
N GLN A 144 -0.01 -8.30 -34.53
CA GLN A 144 -1.34 -8.93 -34.39
C GLN A 144 -2.39 -8.44 -35.40
N ALA A 145 -2.08 -7.40 -36.19
CA ALA A 145 -2.99 -6.78 -37.17
C ALA A 145 -3.50 -7.72 -38.30
N TYR A 146 -3.05 -8.97 -38.36
CA TYR A 146 -3.60 -10.00 -39.24
C TYR A 146 -4.95 -10.57 -38.76
N GLY A 147 -5.39 -10.27 -37.53
CA GLY A 147 -6.54 -10.90 -36.87
C GLY A 147 -7.83 -10.07 -36.81
N GLN A 148 -8.30 -9.47 -37.90
CA GLN A 148 -9.63 -8.82 -38.07
C GLN A 148 -10.07 -7.72 -37.08
N ARG A 149 -9.38 -7.49 -35.97
CA ARG A 149 -9.64 -6.42 -35.00
C ARG A 149 -8.77 -5.21 -35.32
N ASP A 150 -9.32 -4.01 -35.09
CA ASP A 150 -8.59 -2.76 -35.28
C ASP A 150 -7.46 -2.66 -34.22
N PRO A 151 -6.18 -2.65 -34.63
CA PRO A 151 -5.05 -2.60 -33.71
C PRO A 151 -5.10 -1.41 -32.75
N LEU A 152 -5.66 -0.27 -33.20
CA LEU A 152 -5.79 0.92 -32.36
C LEU A 152 -6.81 0.71 -31.23
N VAL A 153 -7.88 -0.05 -31.49
CA VAL A 153 -8.90 -0.35 -30.49
C VAL A 153 -8.33 -1.30 -29.44
N GLU A 154 -7.64 -2.35 -29.87
CA GLU A 154 -7.00 -3.32 -28.98
C GLU A 154 -5.95 -2.67 -28.07
N TYR A 155 -5.06 -1.84 -28.64
CA TYR A 155 -4.09 -1.07 -27.87
C TYR A 155 -4.74 -0.22 -26.78
N LYS A 156 -5.88 0.43 -27.10
CA LYS A 156 -6.58 1.27 -26.13
C LYS A 156 -7.26 0.47 -25.03
N MET A 157 -7.86 -0.66 -25.37
CA MET A 157 -8.52 -1.52 -24.38
C MET A 157 -7.49 -2.13 -23.43
N SER A 158 -6.43 -2.73 -23.96
CA SER A 158 -5.36 -3.31 -23.14
C SER A 158 -4.62 -2.25 -22.32
N GLY A 159 -4.33 -1.08 -22.90
CA GLY A 159 -3.71 0.00 -22.15
C GLY A 159 -4.56 0.49 -20.97
N TYR A 160 -5.88 0.56 -21.14
CA TYR A 160 -6.80 0.90 -20.06
C TYR A 160 -6.81 -0.17 -18.95
N GLU A 161 -6.85 -1.46 -19.32
CA GLU A 161 -6.79 -2.57 -18.37
C GLU A 161 -5.47 -2.54 -17.57
N MET A 162 -4.34 -2.30 -18.24
CA MET A 162 -3.02 -2.17 -17.61
C MET A 162 -2.94 -0.95 -16.68
N PHE A 163 -3.56 0.17 -17.05
CA PHE A 163 -3.63 1.36 -16.19
C PHE A 163 -4.45 1.12 -14.91
N ASP A 164 -5.60 0.45 -15.03
CA ASP A 164 -6.42 0.08 -13.87
C ASP A 164 -5.68 -0.91 -12.96
N GLU A 165 -4.97 -1.89 -13.54
CA GLU A 165 -4.11 -2.82 -12.80
C GLU A 165 -2.97 -2.09 -12.08
N MET A 166 -2.25 -1.19 -12.77
CA MET A 166 -1.21 -0.35 -12.17
C MET A 166 -1.77 0.43 -10.99
N THR A 167 -2.94 1.05 -11.14
CA THR A 167 -3.59 1.84 -10.08
C THR A 167 -3.97 0.97 -8.88
N GLN A 168 -4.45 -0.25 -9.10
CA GLN A 168 -4.72 -1.21 -8.03
C GLN A 168 -3.43 -1.61 -7.30
N ASN A 169 -2.39 -1.94 -8.06
CA ASN A 169 -1.08 -2.31 -7.54
C ASN A 169 -0.42 -1.20 -6.71
N ILE A 170 -0.59 0.07 -7.11
CA ILE A 170 -0.12 1.21 -6.32
C ILE A 170 -0.78 1.23 -4.93
N ARG A 171 -2.11 1.04 -4.87
CA ARG A 171 -2.86 1.04 -3.61
C ARG A 171 -2.42 -0.10 -2.71
N GLU A 172 -2.38 -1.32 -3.25
CA GLU A 172 -2.01 -2.52 -2.49
C GLU A 172 -0.58 -2.43 -1.96
N GLU A 173 0.37 -2.02 -2.79
CA GLU A 173 1.76 -1.96 -2.37
C GLU A 173 2.02 -0.83 -1.36
N THR A 174 1.37 0.32 -1.52
CA THR A 174 1.43 1.42 -0.54
C THR A 174 0.94 0.93 0.82
N VAL A 175 -0.25 0.35 0.88
CA VAL A 175 -0.85 -0.16 2.13
C VAL A 175 0.02 -1.26 2.75
N ARG A 176 0.49 -2.20 1.93
CA ARG A 176 1.39 -3.28 2.37
C ARG A 176 2.64 -2.71 3.03
N LEU A 177 3.33 -1.78 2.37
CA LEU A 177 4.56 -1.19 2.89
C LEU A 177 4.30 -0.47 4.22
N LEU A 178 3.22 0.31 4.32
CA LEU A 178 2.88 1.02 5.55
C LEU A 178 2.65 0.09 6.74
N PHE A 179 1.95 -1.02 6.55
CA PHE A 179 1.75 -2.01 7.62
C PHE A 179 3.03 -2.75 8.02
N HIS A 180 3.96 -2.95 7.10
CA HIS A 180 5.16 -3.77 7.34
C HIS A 180 6.41 -2.96 7.75
N ILE A 181 6.38 -1.63 7.62
CA ILE A 181 7.45 -0.76 8.10
C ILE A 181 7.56 -0.87 9.62
N LYS A 182 8.78 -1.11 10.12
CA LYS A 182 9.10 -1.07 11.55
C LYS A 182 9.67 0.30 11.89
N ILE A 183 9.13 0.94 12.93
CA ILE A 183 9.69 2.19 13.45
C ILE A 183 10.90 1.82 14.31
N GLU A 184 12.10 2.18 13.87
CA GLU A 184 13.26 2.13 14.74
C GLU A 184 13.16 3.29 15.74
N GLN A 185 12.72 2.98 16.96
CA GLN A 185 12.84 3.93 18.06
C GLN A 185 14.34 4.17 18.31
N LYS A 186 14.82 5.36 17.96
CA LYS A 186 16.10 5.85 18.49
C LYS A 186 15.92 5.94 20.01
N VAL A 187 16.35 4.90 20.71
CA VAL A 187 16.61 4.99 22.15
C VAL A 187 17.62 6.12 22.30
N GLU A 188 17.20 7.25 22.86
CA GLU A 188 18.10 8.30 23.28
C GLU A 188 19.16 7.65 24.17
N ARG A 189 20.40 7.55 23.66
CA ARG A 189 21.55 7.28 24.52
C ARG A 189 21.73 8.53 25.37
N GLU A 190 21.04 8.57 26.50
CA GLU A 190 21.29 9.51 27.57
C GLU A 190 22.78 9.44 27.97
N GLN A 191 23.49 10.50 27.60
CA GLN A 191 24.52 11.18 28.39
C GLN A 191 25.06 10.41 29.62
N GLN A 192 26.08 9.58 29.42
CA GLN A 192 27.08 9.29 30.46
C GLN A 192 28.50 9.33 29.86
N ALA A 193 28.88 10.48 29.30
CA ALA A 193 30.27 10.89 29.36
C ALA A 193 30.52 11.50 30.75
N GLN A 194 30.48 10.67 31.80
CA GLN A 194 31.03 11.08 33.08
C GLN A 194 32.55 11.14 32.94
N ILE A 195 33.04 12.38 32.87
CA ILE A 195 34.43 12.74 33.11
C ILE A 195 34.80 12.17 34.49
N THR A 196 35.53 11.06 34.50
CA THR A 196 36.34 10.68 35.66
C THR A 196 37.77 10.62 35.18
N VAL A 197 38.48 11.75 35.28
CA VAL A 197 39.94 11.74 35.23
C VAL A 197 40.38 11.08 36.54
N PRO A 198 41.05 9.91 36.53
CA PRO A 198 41.57 9.36 37.77
C PRO A 198 42.72 10.26 38.24
N THR A 199 42.45 11.11 39.24
CA THR A 199 43.48 11.73 40.06
C THR A 199 44.24 10.62 40.77
N ARG A 200 45.32 10.13 40.15
CA ARG A 200 46.30 9.33 40.89
C ARG A 200 47.21 10.28 41.65
N MET A 201 46.73 10.73 42.81
CA MET A 201 47.60 11.21 43.87
C MET A 201 48.57 10.06 44.23
N ILE A 202 49.86 10.34 44.14
CA ILE A 202 50.94 9.45 44.59
C ILE A 202 50.95 9.46 46.13
N PRO A 203 50.90 8.30 46.82
CA PRO A 203 51.44 8.23 48.16
C PRO A 203 52.91 7.83 48.10
N TYR A 204 53.73 8.74 48.63
CA TYR A 204 55.11 8.57 49.05
C TYR A 204 55.27 7.32 49.94
N ARG A 205 56.21 6.44 49.61
CA ARG A 205 56.78 5.46 50.56
C ARG A 205 58.31 5.55 50.52
N ARG A 206 58.88 6.12 51.58
CA ARG A 206 60.08 5.56 52.25
C ARG A 206 59.74 4.07 52.59
N ASP A 207 60.62 3.10 52.72
CA ASP A 207 62.00 3.05 53.16
C ASP A 207 62.51 1.60 52.91
N ARG A 208 63.74 1.46 52.39
CA ARG A 208 64.89 0.75 52.98
C ARG A 208 66.02 0.66 51.96
#